data_AF-A0A3D3PBU9-F1
#
_entry.id   AF-A0A3D3PBU9-F1
#
_cell.length_a   1.000
_cell.length_b   1.000
_cell.length_c   1.000
_cell.angle_alpha   90.00
_cell.angle_beta   90.00
_cell.angle_gamma   90.00
#
_symmetry.space_group_name_H-M   'P 1'
#
loop_
_entity.id
_entity.type
_entity.pdbx_description
1 polymer ?
#
loop_
_entity_poly.entity_id
_entity_poly.type
_entity_poly.pdbx_seq_one_letter_code
_entity_poly.pdbx_strand_id
1 'polypeptide(L)'
;MGSQEERKRFVEMVRKSCHIAKKLKELGIRHGGVVRIDSASSPQNWAADPVNNTKLIAQTFREACDVADDYGEKLAAEGEICWGGMHSWKAMIDTLEAVNRPNIGFQADMAHTLLYLLGYNSPEDRILPADFEWKDRAIFEEGLKTLTSALRPWTIDFHVAQNDGTVHGTGSHDKTGRHCLATDPNGRLDIPNDAGYWLRDENGKLTKAFKHICWDGCMFPNEVMTQQQTWNEILSTMIKVRQLHGWYEAE
;
A
#
# COMPACT_ATOMS: atom_id res chain seq x y z
N MET A 1 2.78 16.91 -7.12
CA MET A 1 3.50 18.19 -6.92
C MET A 1 3.32 19.22 -8.03
N GLY A 2 2.70 18.86 -9.17
CA GLY A 2 2.61 19.71 -10.38
C GLY A 2 1.93 21.08 -10.23
N SER A 3 1.61 21.69 -11.37
CA SER A 3 1.01 23.02 -11.46
C SER A 3 -0.28 23.12 -10.63
N GLN A 4 -0.73 24.34 -10.34
CA GLN A 4 -2.00 24.52 -9.63
C GLN A 4 -3.18 23.87 -10.37
N GLU A 5 -3.16 23.89 -11.71
CA GLU A 5 -4.19 23.28 -12.55
C GLU A 5 -4.15 21.75 -12.49
N GLU A 6 -2.95 21.16 -12.51
CA GLU A 6 -2.77 19.71 -12.37
C GLU A 6 -3.21 19.22 -10.98
N ARG A 7 -2.90 19.98 -9.92
CA ARG A 7 -3.38 19.68 -8.56
C ARG A 7 -4.89 19.80 -8.43
N LYS A 8 -5.51 20.82 -9.04
CA LYS A 8 -6.98 20.92 -9.10
C LYS A 8 -7.59 19.74 -9.85
N ARG A 9 -6.97 19.29 -10.95
CA ARG A 9 -7.41 18.10 -11.70
C ARG A 9 -7.31 16.83 -10.87
N PHE A 10 -6.24 16.69 -10.07
CA PHE A 10 -6.10 15.57 -9.13
C PHE A 10 -7.28 15.52 -8.15
N VAL A 11 -7.57 16.65 -7.48
CA VAL A 11 -8.69 16.75 -6.52
C VAL A 11 -10.03 16.47 -7.20
N GLU A 12 -10.22 16.91 -8.44
CA GLU A 12 -11.41 16.59 -9.23
C GLU A 12 -11.54 15.09 -9.54
N MET A 13 -10.45 14.36 -9.77
CA MET A 13 -10.52 12.90 -9.94
C MET A 13 -10.89 12.20 -8.62
N VAL A 14 -10.40 12.69 -7.49
CA VAL A 14 -10.81 12.19 -6.16
C VAL A 14 -12.31 12.44 -5.96
N ARG A 15 -12.82 13.63 -6.31
CA ARG A 15 -14.26 13.95 -6.25
C ARG A 15 -15.11 12.96 -7.04
N LYS A 16 -14.74 12.68 -8.30
CA LYS A 16 -15.47 11.74 -9.16
C LYS A 16 -15.44 10.33 -8.60
N SER A 17 -14.29 9.90 -8.07
CA SER A 17 -14.13 8.59 -7.44
C SER A 17 -15.01 8.45 -6.20
N CYS A 18 -15.04 9.47 -5.33
CA CYS A 18 -15.91 9.51 -4.16
C CYS A 18 -17.40 9.52 -4.52
N HIS A 19 -17.78 10.24 -5.58
CA HIS A 19 -19.15 10.21 -6.10
C HIS A 19 -19.57 8.80 -6.55
N ILE A 20 -18.71 8.10 -7.29
CA ILE A 20 -18.96 6.71 -7.71
C ILE A 20 -19.04 5.80 -6.49
N ALA A 21 -18.12 5.93 -5.53
CA ALA A 21 -18.12 5.16 -4.30
C ALA A 21 -19.42 5.33 -3.49
N LYS A 22 -19.94 6.56 -3.39
CA LYS A 22 -21.25 6.86 -2.80
C LYS A 22 -22.38 6.18 -3.56
N LYS A 23 -22.38 6.22 -4.90
CA LYS A 23 -23.39 5.54 -5.72
C LYS A 23 -23.38 4.03 -5.51
N LEU A 24 -22.20 3.40 -5.46
CA LEU A 24 -22.08 1.96 -5.17
C LEU A 24 -22.59 1.61 -3.76
N LYS A 25 -22.41 2.51 -2.78
CA LYS A 25 -22.96 2.36 -1.42
C LYS A 25 -24.49 2.48 -1.41
N GLU A 26 -25.04 3.47 -2.11
CA GLU A 26 -26.50 3.66 -2.27
C GLU A 26 -27.19 2.46 -2.95
N LEU A 27 -26.48 1.79 -3.86
CA LEU A 27 -26.95 0.57 -4.53
C LEU A 27 -26.77 -0.70 -3.68
N GLY A 28 -26.12 -0.63 -2.51
CA GLY A 28 -25.83 -1.79 -1.67
C GLY A 28 -24.73 -2.70 -2.20
N ILE A 29 -23.90 -2.24 -3.14
CA ILE A 29 -22.77 -3.02 -3.70
C ILE A 29 -21.51 -2.82 -2.84
N ARG A 30 -21.32 -1.61 -2.29
CA ARG A 30 -20.14 -1.25 -1.50
C ARG A 30 -20.52 -0.96 -0.05
N HIS A 31 -20.11 -1.83 0.87
CA HIS A 31 -20.38 -1.69 2.31
C HIS A 31 -19.25 -1.04 3.11
N GLY A 32 -18.10 -0.76 2.48
CA GLY A 32 -16.94 -0.14 3.12
C GLY A 32 -15.76 0.01 2.16
N GLY A 33 -14.57 0.27 2.71
CA GLY A 33 -13.32 0.45 1.99
C GLY A 33 -12.86 1.90 1.92
N VAL A 34 -11.92 2.17 1.01
CA VAL A 34 -11.25 3.46 0.84
C VAL A 34 -11.26 3.89 -0.64
N VAL A 35 -10.89 5.14 -0.90
CA VAL A 35 -10.48 5.60 -2.23
C VAL A 35 -8.95 5.72 -2.22
N ARG A 36 -8.26 4.85 -2.95
CA ARG A 36 -6.80 4.91 -3.08
C ARG A 36 -6.37 6.19 -3.80
N ILE A 37 -5.31 6.82 -3.32
CA ILE A 37 -4.64 7.95 -3.96
C ILE A 37 -3.12 7.77 -3.94
N ASP A 38 -2.43 8.41 -4.88
CA ASP A 38 -0.97 8.51 -4.88
C ASP A 38 -0.52 9.94 -5.13
N SER A 39 0.75 10.26 -4.86
CA SER A 39 1.27 11.62 -5.06
C SER A 39 1.41 12.02 -6.54
N ALA A 40 1.31 11.04 -7.45
CA ALA A 40 1.44 11.20 -8.89
C ALA A 40 2.72 11.97 -9.27
N SER A 41 3.83 11.67 -8.59
CA SER A 41 5.13 12.31 -8.83
C SER A 41 6.25 11.31 -8.55
N SER A 42 7.37 11.40 -9.27
CA SER A 42 8.49 10.46 -9.08
C SER A 42 9.30 10.77 -7.81
N PRO A 43 10.01 9.78 -7.23
CA PRO A 43 10.95 10.01 -6.13
C PRO A 43 12.06 10.99 -6.50
N GLN A 44 12.53 10.96 -7.75
CA GLN A 44 13.58 11.86 -8.25
C GLN A 44 13.11 13.31 -8.25
N ASN A 45 11.89 13.59 -8.72
CA ASN A 45 11.34 14.94 -8.70
C ASN A 45 11.10 15.41 -7.26
N TRP A 46 10.67 14.50 -6.38
CA TRP A 46 10.48 14.82 -4.96
C TRP A 46 11.81 15.14 -4.26
N ALA A 47 12.88 14.40 -4.59
CA ALA A 47 14.20 14.56 -3.99
C ALA A 47 14.88 15.91 -4.32
N ALA A 48 14.39 16.65 -5.32
CA ALA A 48 14.94 17.97 -5.69
C ALA A 48 14.73 19.03 -4.59
N ASP A 49 13.64 18.93 -3.82
CA ASP A 49 13.36 19.79 -2.66
C ASP A 49 12.40 19.06 -1.70
N PRO A 50 12.87 18.05 -0.95
CA PRO A 50 12.01 17.15 -0.17
C PRO A 50 11.04 17.88 0.76
N VAL A 51 11.50 18.97 1.39
CA VAL A 51 10.70 19.74 2.35
C VAL A 51 9.54 20.45 1.66
N ASN A 52 9.79 21.22 0.59
CA ASN A 52 8.71 21.95 -0.06
C ASN A 52 7.85 21.05 -0.94
N ASN A 53 8.43 20.01 -1.52
CA ASN A 53 7.71 18.99 -2.28
C ASN A 53 6.71 18.22 -1.42
N THR A 54 7.12 17.82 -0.21
CA THR A 54 6.20 17.19 0.77
C THR A 54 5.08 18.15 1.16
N LYS A 55 5.37 19.45 1.38
CA LYS A 55 4.32 20.46 1.63
C LYS A 55 3.32 20.56 0.49
N LEU A 56 3.77 20.49 -0.76
CA LEU A 56 2.89 20.52 -1.94
C LEU A 56 2.02 19.26 -2.05
N ILE A 57 2.58 18.08 -1.81
CA ILE A 57 1.82 16.82 -1.75
C ILE A 57 0.77 16.90 -0.64
N ALA A 58 1.19 17.28 0.57
CA ALA A 58 0.31 17.40 1.73
C ALA A 58 -0.79 18.44 1.52
N GLN A 59 -0.52 19.55 0.82
CA GLN A 59 -1.56 20.50 0.42
C GLN A 59 -2.60 19.84 -0.49
N THR A 60 -2.18 19.18 -1.58
CA THR A 60 -3.10 18.50 -2.50
C THR A 60 -3.93 17.43 -1.80
N PHE A 61 -3.29 16.63 -0.94
CA PHE A 61 -3.96 15.58 -0.18
C PHE A 61 -4.97 16.15 0.83
N ARG A 62 -4.68 17.29 1.48
CA ARG A 62 -5.67 18.00 2.31
C ARG A 62 -6.90 18.43 1.51
N GLU A 63 -6.70 19.05 0.34
CA GLU A 63 -7.80 19.44 -0.54
C GLU A 63 -8.61 18.22 -1.02
N ALA A 64 -7.95 17.09 -1.29
CA ALA A 64 -8.60 15.83 -1.61
C ALA A 64 -9.38 15.24 -0.42
N CYS A 65 -8.83 15.31 0.79
CA CYS A 65 -9.49 14.88 2.02
C CYS A 65 -10.77 15.70 2.28
N ASP A 66 -10.69 17.02 2.11
CA ASP A 66 -11.84 17.90 2.29
C ASP A 66 -12.97 17.53 1.29
N VAL A 67 -12.62 17.19 0.05
CA VAL A 67 -13.58 16.66 -0.94
C VAL A 67 -14.11 15.28 -0.56
N ALA A 68 -13.28 14.37 -0.05
CA ALA A 68 -13.73 13.03 0.32
C ALA A 68 -14.71 13.05 1.51
N ASP A 69 -14.54 14.01 2.42
CA ASP A 69 -15.41 14.21 3.58
C ASP A 69 -16.85 14.57 3.18
N ASP A 70 -17.05 15.36 2.10
CA ASP A 70 -18.37 15.66 1.53
C ASP A 70 -19.18 14.39 1.14
N TYR A 71 -18.48 13.26 0.91
CA TYR A 71 -19.08 11.97 0.55
C TYR A 71 -19.02 10.96 1.70
N GLY A 72 -18.46 11.32 2.85
CA GLY A 72 -18.20 10.40 3.96
C GLY A 72 -17.23 9.28 3.58
N GLU A 73 -16.24 9.58 2.73
CA GLU A 73 -15.23 8.63 2.27
C GLU A 73 -13.87 8.85 2.96
N LYS A 74 -13.08 7.77 3.02
CA LYS A 74 -11.69 7.79 3.48
C LYS A 74 -10.74 7.61 2.31
N LEU A 75 -9.58 8.26 2.37
CA LEU A 75 -8.51 8.14 1.40
C LEU A 75 -7.39 7.24 1.94
N ALA A 76 -6.76 6.44 1.07
CA ALA A 76 -5.58 5.68 1.46
C ALA A 76 -4.43 5.92 0.48
N ALA A 77 -3.27 6.28 1.00
CA ALA A 77 -2.03 6.37 0.24
C ALA A 77 -1.39 4.97 0.20
N GLU A 78 -1.24 4.38 -0.99
CA GLU A 78 -0.63 3.06 -1.12
C GLU A 78 0.89 3.11 -0.99
N GLY A 79 1.47 2.13 -0.31
CA GLY A 79 2.92 2.03 -0.08
C GLY A 79 3.79 1.74 -1.30
N GLU A 80 3.34 2.12 -2.51
CA GLU A 80 4.04 1.86 -3.76
C GLU A 80 5.29 2.73 -3.90
N ILE A 81 6.44 2.08 -4.08
CA ILE A 81 7.76 2.73 -4.03
C ILE A 81 8.03 3.75 -5.14
N CYS A 82 7.23 3.80 -6.20
CA CYS A 82 7.45 4.70 -7.34
C CYS A 82 6.86 6.11 -7.13
N TRP A 83 6.27 6.39 -5.97
CA TRP A 83 5.65 7.68 -5.69
C TRP A 83 6.49 8.53 -4.73
N GLY A 84 6.89 9.72 -5.15
CA GLY A 84 7.59 10.71 -4.32
C GLY A 84 6.76 11.09 -3.09
N GLY A 85 7.41 11.27 -1.94
CA GLY A 85 6.72 11.41 -0.64
C GLY A 85 6.05 10.12 -0.12
N MET A 86 6.11 9.02 -0.87
CA MET A 86 5.49 7.73 -0.53
C MET A 86 6.43 6.55 -0.81
N HIS A 87 7.71 6.80 -1.09
CA HIS A 87 8.65 5.79 -1.61
C HIS A 87 9.48 5.10 -0.53
N SER A 88 9.31 5.53 0.73
CA SER A 88 9.89 4.92 1.92
C SER A 88 8.89 5.03 3.07
N TRP A 89 9.13 4.26 4.13
CA TRP A 89 8.27 4.30 5.32
C TRP A 89 8.35 5.62 6.07
N LYS A 90 9.51 6.28 6.13
CA LYS A 90 9.64 7.60 6.76
C LYS A 90 9.00 8.69 5.92
N ALA A 91 9.26 8.73 4.60
CA ALA A 91 8.65 9.71 3.72
C ALA A 91 7.11 9.62 3.72
N MET A 92 6.57 8.39 3.79
CA MET A 92 5.14 8.16 3.93
C MET A 92 4.59 8.73 5.24
N ILE A 93 5.25 8.46 6.38
CA ILE A 93 4.87 9.01 7.68
C ILE A 93 4.92 10.55 7.65
N ASP A 94 6.03 11.13 7.20
CA ASP A 94 6.20 12.59 7.09
C ASP A 94 5.07 13.22 6.25
N THR A 95 4.69 12.55 5.16
CA THR A 95 3.60 13.00 4.28
C THR A 95 2.25 12.93 5.00
N LEU A 96 1.92 11.80 5.63
CA LEU A 96 0.64 11.63 6.34
C LEU A 96 0.51 12.58 7.54
N GLU A 97 1.60 12.79 8.29
CA GLU A 97 1.68 13.77 9.37
C GLU A 97 1.49 15.19 8.84
N ALA A 98 2.13 15.55 7.73
CA ALA A 98 1.98 16.87 7.11
C ALA A 98 0.57 17.12 6.54
N VAL A 99 -0.14 16.06 6.12
CA VAL A 99 -1.54 16.17 5.69
C VAL A 99 -2.44 16.51 6.87
N ASN A 100 -2.24 15.87 8.02
CA ASN A 100 -2.97 16.14 9.27
C ASN A 100 -4.49 16.20 9.06
N ARG A 101 -5.05 15.09 8.56
CA ARG A 101 -6.50 14.88 8.37
C ARG A 101 -6.90 13.51 8.92
N PRO A 102 -8.09 13.38 9.53
CA PRO A 102 -8.52 12.11 10.14
C PRO A 102 -9.06 11.09 9.13
N ASN A 103 -9.40 11.53 7.91
CA ASN A 103 -10.00 10.68 6.87
C ASN A 103 -8.99 10.23 5.80
N ILE A 104 -7.69 10.25 6.11
CA ILE A 104 -6.64 9.66 5.28
C ILE A 104 -5.80 8.69 6.10
N GLY A 105 -5.32 7.62 5.46
CA GLY A 105 -4.35 6.70 6.05
C GLY A 105 -3.50 6.03 4.99
N PHE A 106 -2.93 4.89 5.35
CA PHE A 106 -2.03 4.08 4.56
C PHE A 106 -2.74 2.82 4.05
N GLN A 107 -2.54 2.49 2.78
CA GLN A 107 -2.85 1.17 2.23
C GLN A 107 -1.55 0.37 2.20
N ALA A 108 -1.48 -0.67 3.03
CA ALA A 108 -0.33 -1.55 3.09
C ALA A 108 -0.46 -2.62 1.99
N ASP A 109 0.49 -2.66 1.07
CA ASP A 109 0.62 -3.75 0.11
C ASP A 109 1.90 -4.54 0.41
N MET A 110 1.79 -5.86 0.56
CA MET A 110 2.94 -6.68 0.97
C MET A 110 4.09 -6.68 -0.04
N ALA A 111 3.80 -6.64 -1.35
CA ALA A 111 4.82 -6.63 -2.39
C ALA A 111 5.55 -5.28 -2.45
N HIS A 112 4.81 -4.19 -2.31
CA HIS A 112 5.39 -2.85 -2.30
C HIS A 112 6.15 -2.55 -1.00
N THR A 113 5.57 -2.87 0.15
CA THR A 113 6.20 -2.60 1.46
C THR A 113 7.41 -3.49 1.73
N LEU A 114 7.51 -4.66 1.10
CA LEU A 114 8.77 -5.44 1.08
C LEU A 114 9.95 -4.59 0.60
N LEU A 115 9.74 -3.71 -0.38
CA LEU A 115 10.80 -2.91 -0.99
C LEU A 115 11.18 -1.69 -0.14
N TYR A 116 10.33 -1.27 0.81
CA TYR A 116 10.74 -0.34 1.85
C TYR A 116 11.82 -0.94 2.74
N LEU A 117 11.73 -2.24 3.06
CA LEU A 117 12.77 -2.92 3.86
C LEU A 117 14.14 -2.86 3.18
N LEU A 118 14.15 -2.92 1.84
CA LEU A 118 15.35 -2.86 1.01
C LEU A 118 15.79 -1.43 0.69
N GLY A 119 15.01 -0.40 1.03
CA GLY A 119 15.36 1.00 0.75
C GLY A 119 15.56 1.29 -0.74
N TYR A 120 14.80 0.63 -1.62
CA TYR A 120 15.09 0.60 -3.07
C TYR A 120 15.18 2.00 -3.72
N ASN A 121 14.30 2.92 -3.30
CA ASN A 121 14.29 4.31 -3.74
C ASN A 121 14.68 5.31 -2.63
N SER A 122 15.08 4.81 -1.45
CA SER A 122 15.58 5.60 -0.32
C SER A 122 16.55 4.74 0.51
N PRO A 123 17.83 4.62 0.09
CA PRO A 123 18.82 3.80 0.79
C PRO A 123 19.06 4.23 2.24
N GLU A 124 18.88 5.52 2.55
CA GLU A 124 18.95 6.10 3.90
C GLU A 124 17.83 5.63 4.85
N ASP A 125 16.71 5.17 4.30
CA ASP A 125 15.58 4.62 5.05
C ASP A 125 15.54 3.09 5.04
N ARG A 126 16.57 2.44 4.49
CA ARG A 126 16.69 0.98 4.44
C ARG A 126 16.65 0.40 5.86
N ILE A 127 15.89 -0.68 6.04
CA ILE A 127 15.75 -1.40 7.32
C ILE A 127 16.68 -2.61 7.36
N LEU A 128 16.75 -3.40 6.28
CA LEU A 128 17.58 -4.59 6.24
C LEU A 128 19.07 -4.21 6.03
N PRO A 129 20.02 -4.99 6.56
CA PRO A 129 21.44 -4.79 6.24
C PRO A 129 21.71 -4.74 4.73
N ALA A 130 22.73 -3.98 4.30
CA ALA A 130 23.07 -3.87 2.88
C ALA A 130 23.49 -5.21 2.27
N ASP A 131 24.11 -6.06 3.08
CA ASP A 131 24.56 -7.44 2.80
C ASP A 131 23.55 -8.51 3.26
N PHE A 132 22.29 -8.13 3.47
CA PHE A 132 21.23 -9.06 3.85
C PHE A 132 21.06 -10.21 2.86
N GLU A 133 20.95 -11.43 3.39
CA GLU A 133 20.70 -12.65 2.64
C GLU A 133 19.29 -13.18 2.94
N TRP A 134 18.53 -13.56 1.92
CA TRP A 134 17.13 -14.02 2.06
C TRP A 134 16.95 -15.24 2.97
N LYS A 135 18.01 -16.03 3.20
CA LYS A 135 18.00 -17.16 4.13
C LYS A 135 17.94 -16.73 5.61
N ASP A 136 18.30 -15.47 5.91
CA ASP A 136 18.37 -14.94 7.28
C ASP A 136 16.99 -14.47 7.74
N ARG A 137 16.08 -15.46 7.86
CA ARG A 137 14.67 -15.23 8.14
C ARG A 137 14.41 -14.42 9.42
N ALA A 138 15.23 -14.60 10.45
CA ALA A 138 15.11 -13.83 11.70
C ALA A 138 15.33 -12.32 11.49
N ILE A 139 16.34 -11.94 10.70
CA ILE A 139 16.63 -10.53 10.37
C ILE A 139 15.48 -9.96 9.54
N PHE A 140 14.95 -10.76 8.60
CA PHE A 140 13.83 -10.36 7.77
C PHE A 140 12.56 -10.09 8.60
N GLU A 141 12.23 -10.98 9.54
CA GLU A 141 11.10 -10.81 10.45
C GLU A 141 11.26 -9.61 11.38
N GLU A 142 12.47 -9.33 11.86
CA GLU A 142 12.74 -8.11 12.64
C GLU A 142 12.53 -6.84 11.79
N GLY A 143 12.92 -6.88 10.53
CA GLY A 143 12.64 -5.81 9.57
C GLY A 143 11.14 -5.60 9.36
N LEU A 144 10.38 -6.67 9.12
CA LEU A 144 8.92 -6.61 8.99
C LEU A 144 8.26 -6.05 10.26
N LYS A 145 8.69 -6.48 11.45
CA LYS A 145 8.20 -5.93 12.73
C LYS A 145 8.48 -4.44 12.86
N THR A 146 9.69 -4.01 12.52
CA THR A 146 10.08 -2.58 12.54
C THR A 146 9.19 -1.76 11.61
N LEU A 147 9.03 -2.22 10.36
CA LEU A 147 8.24 -1.53 9.35
C LEU A 147 6.76 -1.45 9.74
N THR A 148 6.18 -2.59 10.10
CA THR A 148 4.76 -2.66 10.46
C THR A 148 4.48 -1.92 11.76
N SER A 149 5.36 -1.94 12.75
CA SER A 149 5.18 -1.14 13.96
C SER A 149 5.09 0.37 13.66
N ALA A 150 5.84 0.86 12.67
CA ALA A 150 5.83 2.27 12.29
C ALA A 150 4.58 2.67 11.49
N LEU A 151 4.16 1.82 10.54
CA LEU A 151 3.07 2.17 9.60
C LEU A 151 1.68 1.67 10.02
N ARG A 152 1.59 0.61 10.84
CA ARG A 152 0.30 0.04 11.28
C ARG A 152 -0.67 1.04 11.91
N PRO A 153 -0.23 2.05 12.71
CA PRO A 153 -1.13 3.09 13.20
C PRO A 153 -1.84 3.88 12.11
N TRP A 154 -1.25 3.95 10.91
CA TRP A 154 -1.81 4.63 9.74
C TRP A 154 -2.58 3.68 8.83
N THR A 155 -2.39 2.37 8.93
CA THR A 155 -2.95 1.39 8.01
C THR A 155 -4.47 1.27 8.15
N ILE A 156 -5.19 1.63 7.08
CA ILE A 156 -6.66 1.55 6.99
C ILE A 156 -7.14 0.67 5.84
N ASP A 157 -6.22 0.12 5.06
CA ASP A 157 -6.48 -0.87 4.00
C ASP A 157 -5.25 -1.79 3.83
N PHE A 158 -5.47 -3.03 3.39
CA PHE A 158 -4.41 -4.03 3.31
C PHE A 158 -4.59 -4.99 2.13
N HIS A 159 -3.54 -5.06 1.32
CA HIS A 159 -3.39 -5.92 0.18
C HIS A 159 -2.35 -7.02 0.49
N VAL A 160 -2.83 -8.25 0.42
CA VAL A 160 -1.99 -9.45 0.45
C VAL A 160 -1.39 -9.63 -0.94
N ALA A 161 -0.08 -9.79 -1.00
CA ALA A 161 0.64 -9.88 -2.26
C ALA A 161 1.94 -10.69 -2.10
N GLN A 162 2.61 -10.97 -3.21
CA GLN A 162 3.91 -11.64 -3.25
C GLN A 162 4.89 -10.84 -4.12
N ASN A 163 6.18 -10.87 -3.77
CA ASN A 163 7.26 -10.24 -4.52
C ASN A 163 8.52 -11.09 -4.42
N ASP A 164 9.31 -11.11 -5.49
CA ASP A 164 10.55 -11.91 -5.62
C ASP A 164 11.82 -11.19 -5.09
N GLY A 165 11.64 -10.04 -4.45
CA GLY A 165 12.68 -9.11 -4.01
C GLY A 165 13.07 -8.08 -5.05
N THR A 166 12.39 -8.02 -6.20
CA THR A 166 12.75 -7.17 -7.33
C THR A 166 11.67 -6.13 -7.67
N VAL A 167 12.07 -5.17 -8.50
CA VAL A 167 11.18 -4.15 -9.06
C VAL A 167 10.87 -4.48 -10.52
N HIS A 168 9.71 -4.01 -10.98
CA HIS A 168 9.33 -4.03 -12.39
C HIS A 168 9.04 -2.59 -12.84
N GLY A 169 9.43 -2.24 -14.07
CA GLY A 169 9.10 -0.95 -14.67
C GLY A 169 8.03 -1.14 -15.73
N THR A 170 6.91 -0.44 -15.64
CA THR A 170 5.86 -0.46 -16.67
C THR A 170 5.11 0.87 -16.74
N GLY A 171 4.99 1.44 -17.95
CA GLY A 171 4.26 2.70 -18.14
C GLY A 171 4.88 3.87 -17.36
N SER A 172 4.06 4.59 -16.59
CA SER A 172 4.51 5.69 -15.71
C SER A 172 5.22 5.24 -14.43
N HIS A 173 5.32 3.93 -14.20
CA HIS A 173 6.02 3.35 -13.05
C HIS A 173 7.46 2.99 -13.46
N ASP A 174 8.41 3.90 -13.21
CA ASP A 174 9.83 3.68 -13.57
C ASP A 174 10.45 2.50 -12.80
N LYS A 175 10.05 2.33 -11.52
CA LYS A 175 10.46 1.26 -10.60
C LYS A 175 9.34 1.00 -9.58
N THR A 176 8.39 0.13 -9.89
CA THR A 176 7.36 -0.32 -8.94
C THR A 176 7.66 -1.73 -8.43
N GLY A 177 7.04 -2.13 -7.32
CA GLY A 177 7.24 -3.48 -6.80
C GLY A 177 6.64 -4.53 -7.71
N ARG A 178 7.47 -5.48 -8.13
CA ARG A 178 7.04 -6.59 -8.97
C ARG A 178 6.15 -7.54 -8.20
N HIS A 179 4.85 -7.46 -8.40
CA HIS A 179 3.96 -8.53 -7.96
C HIS A 179 4.30 -9.81 -8.72
N CYS A 180 4.38 -10.93 -8.01
CA CYS A 180 4.47 -12.25 -8.61
C CYS A 180 3.40 -13.18 -8.05
N LEU A 181 3.31 -14.39 -8.61
CA LEU A 181 2.28 -15.36 -8.21
C LEU A 181 2.43 -15.76 -6.74
N ALA A 182 1.33 -16.11 -6.09
CA ALA A 182 1.34 -16.61 -4.71
C ALA A 182 2.28 -17.82 -4.50
N THR A 183 2.48 -18.60 -5.56
CA THR A 183 3.30 -19.82 -5.64
C THR A 183 4.62 -19.61 -6.40
N ASP A 184 5.00 -18.37 -6.70
CA ASP A 184 6.26 -18.09 -7.40
C ASP A 184 7.44 -18.69 -6.61
N PRO A 185 8.29 -19.53 -7.24
CA PRO A 185 9.39 -20.19 -6.55
C PRO A 185 10.46 -19.21 -6.02
N ASN A 186 10.46 -17.96 -6.50
CA ASN A 186 11.35 -16.91 -6.02
C ASN A 186 10.66 -15.94 -5.04
N GLY A 187 9.37 -16.15 -4.73
CA GLY A 187 8.64 -15.34 -3.77
C GLY A 187 9.35 -15.27 -2.42
N ARG A 188 9.43 -14.07 -1.84
CA ARG A 188 10.20 -13.81 -0.62
C ARG A 188 9.37 -13.80 0.65
N LEU A 189 8.06 -13.62 0.51
CA LEU A 189 7.14 -13.57 1.63
C LEU A 189 6.62 -14.97 1.93
N ASP A 190 6.64 -15.34 3.21
CA ASP A 190 5.77 -16.39 3.71
C ASP A 190 4.39 -15.76 3.90
N ILE A 191 3.61 -15.68 2.82
CA ILE A 191 2.43 -14.81 2.73
C ILE A 191 1.47 -14.99 3.93
N PRO A 192 1.06 -16.22 4.32
CA PRO A 192 0.22 -16.40 5.48
C PRO A 192 0.86 -15.84 6.75
N ASN A 193 2.11 -16.18 7.06
CA ASN A 193 2.76 -15.76 8.30
C ASN A 193 3.05 -14.25 8.33
N ASP A 194 3.56 -13.70 7.22
CA ASP A 194 4.01 -12.31 7.12
C ASP A 194 2.85 -11.31 7.10
N ALA A 195 1.68 -11.71 6.58
CA ALA A 195 0.46 -10.91 6.70
C ALA A 195 0.10 -10.62 8.17
N GLY A 196 0.48 -11.51 9.09
CA GLY A 196 0.26 -11.35 10.53
C GLY A 196 0.82 -10.07 11.11
N TYR A 197 1.94 -9.55 10.58
CA TYR A 197 2.56 -8.31 11.06
C TYR A 197 1.71 -7.07 10.79
N TRP A 198 0.85 -7.12 9.76
CA TRP A 198 -0.13 -6.06 9.46
C TRP A 198 -1.45 -6.28 10.20
N LEU A 199 -1.89 -7.54 10.31
CA LEU A 199 -3.19 -7.90 10.89
C LEU A 199 -3.21 -7.84 12.42
N ARG A 200 -2.06 -7.95 13.08
CA ARG A 200 -1.93 -7.98 14.55
C ARG A 200 -1.11 -6.81 15.07
N ASP A 201 -1.43 -6.35 16.27
CA ASP A 201 -0.60 -5.44 17.04
C ASP A 201 0.63 -6.15 17.66
N GLU A 202 1.48 -5.40 18.34
CA GLU A 202 2.68 -5.90 19.02
C GLU A 202 2.39 -6.91 20.15
N ASN A 203 1.15 -6.95 20.65
CA ASN A 203 0.69 -7.91 21.64
C ASN A 203 0.04 -9.15 21.00
N GLY A 204 0.06 -9.24 19.66
CA GLY A 204 -0.53 -10.34 18.91
C GLY A 204 -2.06 -10.26 18.76
N LYS A 205 -2.70 -9.17 19.15
CA LYS A 205 -4.16 -8.99 19.03
C LYS A 205 -4.51 -8.48 17.64
N LEU A 206 -5.60 -8.99 17.05
CA LEU A 206 -6.09 -8.49 15.76
C LEU A 206 -6.45 -7.00 15.84
N THR A 207 -5.95 -6.21 14.90
CA THR A 207 -6.19 -4.75 14.86
C THR A 207 -7.61 -4.42 14.46
N LYS A 208 -8.18 -5.17 13.51
CA LYS A 208 -9.48 -4.88 12.87
C LYS A 208 -9.60 -3.43 12.34
N ALA A 209 -8.47 -2.86 11.91
CA ALA A 209 -8.40 -1.50 11.36
C ALA A 209 -9.13 -1.38 10.00
N PHE A 210 -9.27 -2.51 9.29
CA PHE A 210 -10.02 -2.67 8.06
C PHE A 210 -10.89 -3.93 8.15
N LYS A 211 -11.87 -4.05 7.25
CA LYS A 211 -12.82 -5.17 7.23
C LYS A 211 -12.31 -6.31 6.33
N HIS A 212 -12.00 -5.96 5.09
CA HIS A 212 -11.63 -6.92 4.05
C HIS A 212 -10.12 -6.90 3.82
N ILE A 213 -9.62 -8.03 3.32
CA ILE A 213 -8.27 -8.14 2.77
C ILE A 213 -8.41 -8.54 1.31
N CYS A 214 -7.62 -7.93 0.44
CA CYS A 214 -7.64 -8.19 -1.00
C CYS A 214 -6.34 -8.86 -1.41
N TRP A 215 -6.37 -9.64 -2.49
CA TRP A 215 -5.14 -10.01 -3.18
C TRP A 215 -4.79 -8.92 -4.17
N ASP A 216 -3.54 -8.49 -4.18
CA ASP A 216 -3.01 -7.64 -5.25
C ASP A 216 -2.09 -8.44 -6.17
N GLY A 217 -2.42 -8.41 -7.45
CA GLY A 217 -1.70 -9.03 -8.55
C GLY A 217 -1.47 -8.03 -9.67
N CYS A 218 -1.36 -6.75 -9.33
CA CYS A 218 -1.04 -5.67 -10.25
C CYS A 218 0.13 -6.08 -11.15
N MET A 219 0.05 -5.78 -12.45
CA MET A 219 1.06 -6.15 -13.45
C MET A 219 1.17 -7.65 -13.79
N PHE A 220 0.24 -8.52 -13.37
CA PHE A 220 0.18 -9.86 -13.94
C PHE A 220 -0.08 -9.78 -15.46
N PRO A 221 0.71 -10.50 -16.30
CA PRO A 221 0.42 -10.60 -17.72
C PRO A 221 -0.98 -11.18 -17.97
N ASN A 222 -1.63 -10.77 -19.06
CA ASN A 222 -2.96 -11.28 -19.43
C ASN A 222 -3.00 -12.82 -19.49
N GLU A 223 -1.94 -13.47 -19.97
CA GLU A 223 -1.83 -14.94 -20.03
C GLU A 223 -1.87 -15.60 -18.64
N VAL A 224 -1.36 -14.93 -17.59
CA VAL A 224 -1.45 -15.42 -16.22
C VAL A 224 -2.89 -15.29 -15.70
N MET A 225 -3.57 -14.18 -16.03
CA MET A 225 -4.94 -13.92 -15.61
C MET A 225 -5.98 -14.84 -16.27
N THR A 226 -5.69 -15.42 -17.44
CA THR A 226 -6.59 -16.37 -18.11
C THR A 226 -6.48 -17.80 -17.58
N GLN A 227 -5.50 -18.09 -16.72
CA GLN A 227 -5.31 -19.42 -16.14
C GLN A 227 -6.14 -19.60 -14.87
N GLN A 228 -7.04 -20.57 -14.87
CA GLN A 228 -7.86 -20.90 -13.68
C GLN A 228 -7.00 -21.24 -12.45
N GLN A 229 -5.85 -21.89 -12.68
CA GLN A 229 -4.94 -22.29 -11.60
C GLN A 229 -4.43 -21.09 -10.81
N THR A 230 -4.12 -19.97 -11.48
CA THR A 230 -3.73 -18.70 -10.85
C THR A 230 -4.72 -18.29 -9.76
N TRP A 231 -6.01 -18.28 -10.09
CA TRP A 231 -7.07 -17.87 -9.17
C TRP A 231 -7.28 -18.88 -8.04
N ASN A 232 -7.15 -20.18 -8.32
CA ASN A 232 -7.24 -21.23 -7.31
C ASN A 232 -6.12 -21.10 -6.26
N GLU A 233 -4.90 -20.81 -6.70
CA GLU A 233 -3.72 -20.66 -5.85
C GLU A 233 -3.77 -19.39 -5.01
N ILE A 234 -4.21 -18.28 -5.61
CA ILE A 234 -4.49 -17.03 -4.88
C ILE A 234 -5.55 -17.26 -3.81
N LEU A 235 -6.69 -17.86 -4.19
CA LEU A 235 -7.78 -18.13 -3.24
C LEU A 235 -7.32 -19.05 -2.10
N SER A 236 -6.59 -20.12 -2.42
CA SER A 236 -6.01 -21.03 -1.42
C SER A 236 -5.10 -20.29 -0.44
N THR A 237 -4.25 -19.38 -0.94
CA THR A 237 -3.35 -18.57 -0.12
C THR A 237 -4.11 -17.58 0.76
N MET A 238 -5.11 -16.88 0.22
CA MET A 238 -5.96 -15.96 0.98
C MET A 238 -6.75 -16.68 2.07
N ILE A 239 -7.23 -17.90 1.82
CA ILE A 239 -7.88 -18.75 2.83
C ILE A 239 -6.90 -19.09 3.95
N LYS A 240 -5.62 -19.40 3.63
CA LYS A 240 -4.60 -19.67 4.65
C LYS A 240 -4.33 -18.45 5.53
N VAL A 241 -4.17 -17.26 4.95
CA VAL A 241 -4.05 -15.99 5.70
C VAL A 241 -5.25 -15.84 6.65
N ARG A 242 -6.46 -16.00 6.11
CA ARG A 242 -7.71 -15.86 6.88
C ARG A 242 -7.77 -16.83 8.06
N GLN A 243 -7.47 -18.11 7.82
CA GLN A 243 -7.54 -19.16 8.83
C GLN A 243 -6.46 -18.99 9.90
N LEU A 244 -5.23 -18.68 9.50
CA LEU A 244 -4.10 -18.49 10.42
C LEU A 244 -4.33 -17.30 11.37
N HIS A 245 -4.92 -16.22 10.86
CA HIS A 245 -5.15 -15.02 11.64
C HIS A 245 -6.54 -14.93 12.28
N GLY A 246 -7.49 -15.79 11.89
CA GLY A 246 -8.89 -15.66 12.30
C GLY A 246 -9.54 -14.39 11.75
N TRP A 247 -9.14 -13.96 10.55
CA TRP A 247 -9.60 -12.70 9.98
C TRP A 247 -10.99 -12.82 9.34
N TYR A 248 -12.04 -12.70 10.14
CA TYR A 248 -13.42 -12.78 9.69
C TYR A 248 -14.19 -11.47 9.95
N GLU A 249 -14.97 -11.02 8.98
CA GLU A 249 -15.98 -9.96 9.14
C GLU A 249 -17.34 -10.65 9.14
N ALA A 250 -18.12 -10.50 10.21
CA ALA A 250 -19.49 -11.02 10.24
C ALA A 250 -20.38 -10.14 9.37
N GLU A 251 -21.25 -10.78 8.58
CA GLU A 251 -22.29 -10.09 7.78
C GLU A 251 -23.29 -9.33 8.65
#